data_AF-N1UGU6-F1
#
_entry.id   AF-N1UGU6-F1
#
_cell.length_a   1.000
_cell.length_b   1.000
_cell.length_c   1.000
_cell.angle_alpha   90.00
_cell.angle_beta   90.00
_cell.angle_gamma   90.00
#
_symmetry.space_group_name_H-M   'P 1'
#
loop_
_entity.id
_entity.type
_entity.pdbx_description
1 polymer ?
#
loop_
_entity_poly.entity_id
_entity_poly.type
_entity_poly.pdbx_seq_one_letter_code
_entity_poly.pdbx_strand_id
1 'polypeptide(L)'
;MDFIRGASLSEGGKPIIALPSTTSKGESRIVSLLKPGANVVTTRAHVHFIVTEYGIANLYGKNLRQRAKELISIAHPNHRENLEKEALARFRIF
;
A
#
# COMPACT_ATOMS: atom_id res chain seq x y z
N MET A 1 -3.95 -12.16 -10.26
CA MET A 1 -2.56 -12.42 -9.83
C MET A 1 -1.65 -12.54 -11.05
N ASP A 2 -2.11 -13.21 -12.10
CA ASP A 2 -1.35 -13.54 -13.32
C ASP A 2 -0.65 -12.35 -13.98
N PHE A 3 -1.33 -11.23 -14.19
CA PHE A 3 -0.70 -10.03 -14.76
C PHE A 3 0.34 -9.38 -13.85
N ILE A 4 0.12 -9.41 -12.53
CA ILE A 4 1.08 -8.86 -11.57
C ILE A 4 2.35 -9.70 -11.60
N ARG A 5 2.21 -11.03 -11.55
CA ARG A 5 3.34 -11.94 -11.62
C ARG A 5 4.04 -11.88 -12.98
N GLY A 6 3.28 -11.87 -14.08
CA GLY A 6 3.82 -11.76 -15.43
C GLY A 6 4.61 -10.47 -15.63
N ALA A 7 4.09 -9.34 -15.17
CA ALA A 7 4.80 -8.06 -15.22
C ALA A 7 6.05 -8.05 -14.32
N SER A 8 6.05 -8.71 -13.17
CA SER A 8 7.25 -8.83 -12.31
C SER A 8 8.36 -9.69 -12.94
N LEU A 9 8.01 -10.64 -13.82
CA LEU A 9 8.98 -11.54 -14.47
C LEU A 9 9.46 -11.02 -15.83
N SER A 10 8.74 -10.08 -16.43
CA SER A 10 9.10 -9.47 -17.71
C SER A 10 10.29 -8.52 -17.55
N GLU A 11 11.22 -8.55 -18.50
CA GLU A 11 12.33 -7.60 -18.55
C GLU A 11 11.80 -6.17 -18.66
N GLY A 12 12.13 -5.32 -17.68
CA GLY A 12 11.61 -3.95 -17.58
C GLY A 12 10.12 -3.82 -17.20
N GLY A 13 9.44 -4.93 -16.89
CA GLY A 13 8.03 -4.94 -16.53
C GLY A 13 7.73 -4.23 -15.21
N LYS A 14 6.57 -3.56 -15.15
CA LYS A 14 6.16 -2.73 -14.00
C LYS A 14 4.73 -3.07 -13.58
N PRO A 15 4.53 -3.94 -12.56
CA PRO A 15 3.21 -4.18 -12.01
C PRO A 15 2.78 -2.98 -11.16
N ILE A 16 1.69 -2.34 -11.59
CA ILE A 16 1.13 -1.15 -10.94
C ILE A 16 -0.29 -1.47 -10.46
N ILE A 17 -0.56 -1.18 -9.19
CA ILE A 17 -1.92 -1.21 -8.62
C ILE A 17 -2.31 0.24 -8.35
N ALA A 18 -3.31 0.75 -9.08
CA ALA A 18 -3.83 2.10 -8.89
C ALA A 18 -5.18 2.07 -8.16
N LEU A 19 -5.35 2.98 -7.20
CA LEU A 19 -6.60 3.17 -6.48
C LEU A 19 -6.72 4.62 -6.00
N PRO A 20 -7.93 5.16 -5.87
CA PRO A 20 -8.14 6.38 -5.10
C PRO A 20 -7.69 6.18 -3.65
N SER A 21 -7.14 7.20 -3.00
CA SER A 21 -6.71 7.11 -1.59
C SER A 21 -7.88 6.93 -0.63
N THR A 22 -9.09 7.33 -1.03
CA THR A 22 -10.32 7.24 -0.26
C THR A 22 -11.45 6.50 -1.01
N THR A 23 -12.48 6.09 -0.26
CA THR A 23 -13.76 5.64 -0.82
C THR A 23 -14.67 6.83 -1.10
N SER A 24 -15.80 6.60 -1.77
CA SER A 24 -16.83 7.64 -1.97
C SER A 24 -17.42 8.19 -0.67
N LYS A 25 -17.22 7.50 0.45
CA LYS A 25 -17.64 7.92 1.80
C LYS A 25 -16.52 8.62 2.58
N GLY A 26 -15.36 8.85 1.97
CA GLY A 26 -14.20 9.46 2.62
C GLY A 26 -13.35 8.51 3.48
N GLU A 27 -13.73 7.23 3.62
CA GLU A 27 -12.89 6.23 4.33
C GLU A 27 -11.57 5.99 3.59
N SER A 28 -10.45 5.87 4.31
CA SER A 28 -9.15 5.53 3.72
C SER A 28 -9.16 4.14 3.07
N ARG A 29 -8.60 4.02 1.86
CA ARG A 29 -8.31 2.71 1.24
C ARG A 29 -6.95 2.14 1.66
N ILE A 30 -6.06 2.99 2.18
CA ILE A 30 -4.81 2.56 2.80
C ILE A 30 -5.07 2.39 4.29
N VAL A 31 -4.92 1.17 4.78
CA VAL A 31 -5.28 0.77 6.15
C VAL A 31 -4.13 0.01 6.81
N SER A 32 -3.99 0.12 8.13
CA SER A 32 -3.00 -0.62 8.90
C SER A 32 -3.31 -2.11 9.02
N LEU A 33 -4.61 -2.46 8.97
CA LEU A 33 -5.12 -3.82 9.00
C LEU A 33 -6.33 -3.94 8.09
N LEU A 34 -6.38 -5.04 7.33
CA LEU A 34 -7.56 -5.35 6.51
C LEU A 34 -8.77 -5.66 7.42
N LYS A 35 -9.96 -5.29 6.96
CA LYS A 35 -11.22 -5.59 7.66
C LYS A 35 -11.33 -7.12 7.86
N PRO A 36 -11.84 -7.61 9.00
CA PRO A 36 -12.06 -9.04 9.22
C PRO A 36 -12.83 -9.68 8.06
N GLY A 37 -12.35 -10.81 7.56
CA GLY A 37 -12.94 -11.50 6.40
C GLY A 37 -12.60 -10.90 5.04
N ALA A 38 -11.75 -9.87 4.96
CA ALA A 38 -11.29 -9.35 3.67
C ALA A 38 -10.44 -10.37 2.90
N ASN A 39 -10.78 -10.55 1.63
CA ASN A 39 -10.05 -11.45 0.74
C ASN A 39 -8.79 -10.77 0.17
N VAL A 40 -7.65 -11.45 0.27
CA VAL A 40 -6.37 -10.98 -0.29
C VAL A 40 -6.20 -11.55 -1.69
N VAL A 41 -6.38 -10.70 -2.71
CA VAL A 41 -6.22 -11.09 -4.13
C VAL A 41 -4.75 -11.06 -4.57
N THR A 42 -4.00 -10.05 -4.11
CA THR A 42 -2.56 -9.89 -4.39
C THR A 42 -1.80 -9.87 -3.08
N THR A 43 -0.92 -10.86 -2.87
CA THR A 43 -0.16 -10.96 -1.63
C THR A 43 0.97 -9.94 -1.58
N ARG A 44 1.44 -9.63 -0.36
CA ARG A 44 2.53 -8.66 -0.13
C ARG A 44 3.81 -8.93 -0.94
N ALA A 45 4.09 -10.20 -1.27
CA ALA A 45 5.27 -10.61 -2.01
C ALA A 45 5.24 -10.21 -3.49
N HIS A 46 4.03 -10.03 -4.06
CA HIS A 46 3.86 -9.72 -5.48
C HIS A 46 3.69 -8.23 -5.77
N VAL A 47 3.43 -7.41 -4.75
CA VAL A 47 3.20 -5.97 -4.95
C VAL A 47 4.51 -5.24 -5.18
N HIS A 48 4.59 -4.51 -6.29
CA HIS A 48 5.69 -3.58 -6.60
C HIS A 48 5.22 -2.13 -6.40
N PHE A 49 4.41 -1.59 -7.29
CA PHE A 49 3.96 -0.20 -7.23
C PHE A 49 2.51 -0.08 -6.78
N ILE A 50 2.25 0.86 -5.87
CA ILE A 50 0.91 1.33 -5.52
C ILE A 50 0.82 2.82 -5.85
N VAL A 51 -0.26 3.22 -6.52
CA VAL A 51 -0.47 4.60 -6.97
C VAL A 51 -1.81 5.12 -6.48
N THR A 52 -1.79 6.34 -5.95
CA THR A 52 -2.97 7.15 -5.64
C THR A 52 -2.85 8.52 -6.29
N GLU A 53 -3.87 9.36 -6.15
CA GLU A 53 -3.83 10.78 -6.51
C GLU A 53 -2.76 11.60 -5.78
N TYR A 54 -2.14 11.05 -4.72
CA TYR A 54 -1.09 11.72 -3.94
C TYR A 54 0.34 11.25 -4.27
N GLY A 55 0.50 10.27 -5.18
CA GLY A 55 1.82 9.85 -5.64
C GLY A 55 1.98 8.34 -5.81
N ILE A 56 3.25 7.91 -5.82
CA ILE A 56 3.65 6.55 -6.14
C ILE A 56 4.45 5.97 -4.96
N ALA A 57 4.03 4.81 -4.45
CA ALA A 57 4.77 4.02 -3.47
C ALA A 57 5.39 2.80 -4.16
N ASN A 58 6.72 2.72 -4.16
CA ASN A 58 7.44 1.51 -4.57
C ASN A 58 7.70 0.63 -3.34
N LEU A 59 7.14 -0.57 -3.31
CA LEU A 59 7.22 -1.51 -2.19
C LEU A 59 8.19 -2.67 -2.45
N TYR A 60 8.75 -2.76 -3.65
CA TYR A 60 9.66 -3.84 -4.02
C TYR A 60 10.95 -3.78 -3.19
N GLY A 61 11.36 -4.91 -2.62
CA GLY A 61 12.56 -5.01 -1.77
C GLY A 61 12.46 -4.31 -0.40
N LYS A 62 11.34 -3.64 -0.07
CA LYS A 62 11.19 -2.89 1.19
C LYS A 62 10.71 -3.76 2.34
N ASN A 63 11.22 -3.49 3.54
CA ASN A 63 10.73 -4.12 4.77
C ASN A 63 9.37 -3.53 5.21
N LEU A 64 8.71 -4.15 6.21
CA LEU A 64 7.36 -3.75 6.61
C LEU A 64 7.25 -2.29 7.07
N ARG A 65 8.27 -1.77 7.77
CA ARG A 65 8.27 -0.38 8.25
C ARG A 65 8.42 0.60 7.10
N GLN A 66 9.34 0.33 6.18
CA GLN A 66 9.54 1.13 4.98
C GLN A 66 8.27 1.13 4.12
N ARG A 67 7.64 -0.03 3.93
CA ARG A 67 6.38 -0.14 3.18
C ARG A 67 5.26 0.67 3.84
N ALA A 68 5.16 0.66 5.17
CA ALA A 68 4.19 1.48 5.88
C ALA A 68 4.44 2.98 5.63
N LYS A 69 5.68 3.46 5.75
CA LYS A 69 6.03 4.86 5.44
C LYS A 69 5.66 5.27 4.02
N GLU A 70 5.99 4.43 3.05
CA GLU A 70 5.70 4.69 1.64
C GLU A 70 4.19 4.75 1.39
N LEU A 71 3.42 3.83 1.96
CA LEU A 71 1.97 3.83 1.79
C LEU A 71 1.32 5.03 2.47
N ILE A 72 1.78 5.41 3.67
CA ILE A 72 1.30 6.60 4.38
C ILE A 72 1.57 7.85 3.55
N SER A 73 2.73 7.95 2.90
CA SER A 73 3.10 9.11 2.08
C SER A 73 2.16 9.35 0.88
N ILE A 74 1.51 8.29 0.39
CA ILE A 74 0.52 8.35 -0.70
C ILE A 74 -0.93 8.22 -0.21
N ALA A 75 -1.16 8.20 1.10
CA ALA A 75 -2.52 8.24 1.65
C ALA A 75 -3.09 9.66 1.63
N HIS A 76 -4.42 9.77 1.75
CA HIS A 76 -5.09 11.05 1.89
C HIS A 76 -4.54 11.81 3.11
N PRO A 77 -4.22 13.11 3.01
CA PRO A 77 -3.62 13.90 4.10
C PRO A 77 -4.34 13.73 5.44
N ASN A 78 -5.68 13.79 5.45
CA ASN A 78 -6.50 13.63 6.65
C ASN A 78 -6.33 12.29 7.39
N HIS A 79 -5.85 11.24 6.71
CA HIS A 79 -5.70 9.89 7.28
C HIS A 79 -4.26 9.56 7.68
N ARG A 80 -3.27 10.39 7.28
CA ARG A 80 -1.84 10.10 7.50
C ARG A 80 -1.49 10.03 8.97
N GLU A 81 -1.91 11.02 9.75
CA GLU A 81 -1.60 11.09 11.19
C GLU A 81 -2.08 9.84 11.93
N ASN A 82 -3.30 9.37 11.64
CA ASN A 82 -3.83 8.16 12.27
C ASN A 82 -3.05 6.90 11.86
N LEU A 83 -2.73 6.78 10.57
CA LEU A 83 -1.92 5.66 10.07
C LEU A 83 -0.49 5.66 10.66
N GLU A 84 0.10 6.83 10.89
CA GLU A 84 1.40 6.96 11.55
C GLU A 84 1.35 6.52 13.01
N LYS A 85 0.31 6.92 13.75
CA LYS A 85 0.07 6.45 15.13
C LYS A 85 -0.07 4.94 15.19
N GLU A 86 -0.88 4.35 14.30
CA GLU A 86 -1.06 2.90 14.21
C GLU A 86 0.25 2.17 13.83
N ALA A 87 1.04 2.74 12.92
CA ALA A 87 2.34 2.19 12.55
C ALA A 87 3.35 2.26 13.71
N LEU A 88 3.38 3.36 14.46
CA LEU A 88 4.22 3.52 15.65
C LEU A 88 3.83 2.51 16.72
N ALA A 89 2.54 2.35 17.01
CA ALA A 89 2.05 1.36 17.96
C ALA A 89 2.46 -0.07 17.56
N ARG A 90 2.47 -0.37 16.26
CA ARG A 90 2.83 -1.70 15.74
C ARG A 90 4.32 -1.98 15.72
N PHE A 91 5.15 -1.01 15.33
CA PHE A 91 6.59 -1.20 15.12
C PHE A 91 7.47 -0.67 16.25
N ARG A 92 6.92 0.07 17.21
CA ARG A 92 7.56 0.70 18.39
C ARG A 92 8.67 1.72 18.09
N ILE A 93 9.18 1.73 16.88
CA ILE A 93 10.12 2.69 16.32
C ILE A 93 9.56 2.99 14.94
N PHE A 94 9.29 4.25 14.63
CA PHE A 94 8.75 4.66 13.33
C PHE A 94 9.50 5.88 12.83
#